data_AF-A0A951YE76-F1
#
_entry.id   AF-A0A951YE76-F1
#
_cell.length_a   1.000
_cell.length_b   1.000
_cell.length_c   1.000
_cell.angle_alpha   90.00
_cell.angle_beta   90.00
_cell.angle_gamma   90.00
#
_symmetry.space_group_name_H-M   'P 1'
#
loop_
_entity.id
_entity.type
_entity.pdbx_description
1 polymer ?
#
loop_
_entity_poly.entity_id
_entity_poly.type
_entity_poly.pdbx_seq_one_letter_code
_entity_poly.pdbx_strand_id
1 'polypeptide(L)' 'MSDTTPKSLIEKIRQGITTSGFPLEMSIGNILKNNEWGCTIGSVYEDFETGILREIDICASKTINGIEVELLIECKKSE' A
#
# COMPACT_ATOMS: atom_id res chain seq x y z
N MET A 1 8.42 29.89 -15.81
CA MET A 1 8.96 29.25 -14.58
C MET A 1 9.46 27.88 -14.99
N SER A 2 10.77 27.70 -15.07
CA SER A 2 11.39 26.45 -15.52
C SER A 2 11.39 25.44 -14.37
N ASP A 3 10.62 24.38 -14.56
CA ASP A 3 10.69 23.14 -13.78
C ASP A 3 12.13 22.61 -13.84
N THR A 4 12.88 22.83 -12.77
CA THR A 4 14.28 22.42 -12.61
C THR A 4 14.37 21.36 -11.54
N THR A 5 13.39 20.46 -11.47
CA THR A 5 13.58 19.22 -10.72
C THR A 5 14.76 18.49 -11.35
N PRO A 6 15.90 18.30 -10.66
CA PRO A 6 17.08 17.70 -11.26
C PRO A 6 16.68 16.31 -11.74
N LYS A 7 16.89 16.00 -13.03
CA LYS A 7 16.53 14.69 -13.62
C LYS A 7 16.99 13.52 -12.73
N SER A 8 18.11 13.70 -12.02
CA SER A 8 18.67 12.75 -11.06
C SER A 8 17.83 12.48 -9.81
N LEU A 9 17.06 13.44 -9.28
CA LEU A 9 16.18 13.21 -8.12
C LEU A 9 14.96 12.38 -8.51
N ILE A 10 14.34 12.70 -9.65
CA ILE A 10 13.21 11.93 -10.19
C ILE A 10 13.62 10.50 -10.47
N GLU A 11 14.81 10.28 -11.04
CA GLU A 11 15.35 8.95 -11.30
C GLU A 11 15.57 8.15 -10.01
N LYS A 12 16.12 8.78 -8.96
CA LYS A 12 16.29 8.13 -7.65
C LYS A 12 14.96 7.75 -7.01
N ILE A 13 13.97 8.64 -7.06
CA ILE A 13 12.61 8.36 -6.55
C ILE A 13 12.00 7.20 -7.32
N ARG A 14 12.06 7.24 -8.66
CA ARG A 14 11.55 6.17 -9.51
C ARG A 14 12.22 4.84 -9.19
N GLN A 15 13.55 4.83 -9.07
CA GLN A 15 14.30 3.64 -8.73
C GLN A 15 13.84 3.07 -7.39
N GLY A 16 13.78 3.91 -6.34
CA GLY A 16 13.31 3.50 -5.01
C GLY A 16 11.93 2.86 -5.04
N ILE A 17 10.97 3.48 -5.72
CA ILE A 17 9.61 2.94 -5.92
C ILE A 17 9.64 1.60 -6.65
N THR A 18 10.40 1.48 -7.76
CA THR A 18 10.42 0.25 -8.55
C THR A 18 11.10 -0.91 -7.83
N THR A 19 12.05 -0.62 -6.93
CA THR A 19 12.79 -1.65 -6.19
C THR A 19 12.13 -2.04 -4.87
N SER A 20 11.20 -1.25 -4.33
CA SER A 20 10.47 -1.57 -3.10
C SER A 20 9.31 -2.56 -3.33
N GLY A 21 8.60 -2.93 -2.26
CA GLY A 21 7.34 -3.70 -2.31
C GLY A 21 6.18 -2.94 -2.95
N PHE A 22 6.28 -1.61 -3.01
CA PHE A 22 5.22 -0.71 -3.45
C PHE A 22 4.53 -1.05 -4.79
N PRO A 23 5.24 -1.50 -5.85
CA PRO A 23 4.59 -1.88 -7.09
C PRO A 23 3.63 -3.08 -6.92
N LEU A 24 3.98 -4.03 -6.04
CA LEU A 24 3.12 -5.17 -5.71
C LEU A 24 1.90 -4.69 -4.90
N GLU A 25 2.12 -3.83 -3.90
CA GLU A 25 1.05 -3.25 -3.10
C GLU A 25 0.03 -2.50 -3.98
N MET A 26 0.53 -1.66 -4.90
CA MET A 26 -0.30 -0.95 -5.88
C MET A 26 -1.04 -1.89 -6.83
N SER A 27 -0.40 -2.97 -7.28
CA SER A 27 -1.04 -3.97 -8.15
C SER A 27 -2.21 -4.64 -7.45
N ILE A 28 -2.02 -5.11 -6.22
CA ILE A 28 -3.07 -5.73 -5.41
C ILE A 28 -4.17 -4.73 -5.09
N GLY A 29 -3.81 -3.51 -4.66
CA GLY A 29 -4.76 -2.44 -4.38
C GLY A 29 -5.64 -2.10 -5.58
N ASN A 30 -5.07 -2.07 -6.79
CA ASN A 30 -5.85 -1.87 -8.02
C ASN A 30 -6.81 -3.02 -8.30
N ILE A 31 -6.41 -4.28 -8.08
CA ILE A 31 -7.30 -5.44 -8.22
C ILE A 31 -8.49 -5.31 -7.26
N LEU A 32 -8.24 -4.97 -6.00
CA LEU A 32 -9.27 -4.80 -4.97
C LEU A 32 -10.24 -3.67 -5.35
N LYS A 33 -9.72 -2.49 -5.72
CA LYS A 33 -10.52 -1.34 -6.15
C LYS A 33 -11.39 -1.66 -7.38
N ASN A 34 -10.83 -2.35 -8.37
CA ASN A 34 -11.56 -2.76 -9.57
C ASN A 34 -12.67 -3.80 -9.28
N ASN A 35 -12.60 -4.46 -8.13
CA ASN A 35 -13.62 -5.38 -7.63
C ASN A 35 -14.46 -4.75 -6.51
N GLU A 36 -14.52 -3.41 -6.45
CA GLU A 36 -15.36 -2.61 -5.55
C GLU A 36 -15.10 -2.87 -4.05
N TRP A 37 -13.85 -3.15 -3.70
CA TRP A 37 -13.42 -3.11 -2.30
C TRP A 37 -13.04 -1.67 -1.93
N GLY A 38 -13.43 -1.23 -0.73
CA GLY A 38 -12.77 -0.11 -0.07
C GLY A 38 -11.33 -0.52 0.21
N CYS A 39 -10.35 0.31 -0.13
CA CYS A 39 -8.94 -0.06 -0.07
C CYS A 39 -8.04 1.13 0.29
N THR A 40 -7.23 0.94 1.32
CA THR A 40 -6.20 1.87 1.79
C THR A 40 -4.85 1.15 1.79
N ILE A 41 -3.80 1.85 1.34
CA ILE A 41 -2.42 1.35 1.28
C ILE A 41 -1.58 2.09 2.32
N GLY A 42 -0.71 1.37 3.05
CA GLY A 42 0.21 1.93 4.04
C GLY A 42 -0.49 2.46 5.29
N SER A 43 -1.44 1.70 5.85
CA SER A 43 -2.17 2.14 7.05
C SER A 43 -1.31 1.93 8.29
N VAL A 44 -1.30 2.90 9.20
CA VAL A 44 -0.58 2.80 10.48
C VAL A 44 -1.52 2.36 11.59
N TYR A 45 -1.08 1.44 12.44
CA TYR A 45 -1.81 0.99 13.62
C TYR A 45 -0.88 0.92 14.84
N GLU A 46 -1.47 1.05 16.03
CA GLU A 46 -0.76 0.83 17.29
C GLU A 46 -0.82 -0.66 17.65
N ASP A 47 0.34 -1.28 17.80
CA ASP A 47 0.43 -2.63 18.35
C ASP A 47 0.21 -2.57 19.86
N PHE A 48 -0.95 -3.01 20.32
CA PHE A 48 -1.34 -2.96 21.72
C PHE A 48 -0.42 -3.77 22.66
N GLU A 49 0.30 -4.77 22.16
CA GLU A 49 1.21 -5.56 22.99
C GLU A 49 2.52 -4.80 23.28
N THR A 50 2.99 -4.02 22.30
CA THR A 50 4.31 -3.37 22.36
C THR A 50 4.24 -1.85 22.51
N GLY A 51 3.09 -1.23 22.25
CA GLY A 51 2.89 0.22 22.17
C GLY A 51 3.60 0.87 20.96
N ILE A 52 4.02 0.08 19.97
CA ILE A 52 4.78 0.56 18.82
C ILE A 52 3.83 0.77 17.63
N LEU A 53 4.01 1.88 16.91
CA LEU A 53 3.34 2.10 15.65
C LEU A 53 3.91 1.17 14.58
N ARG A 54 3.03 0.38 13.97
CA ARG A 54 3.33 -0.51 12.85
C ARG A 54 2.57 -0.07 11.62
N GLU A 55 3.11 -0.45 10.47
CA GLU A 55 2.45 -0.27 9.19
C GLU A 55 1.88 -1.61 8.74
N ILE A 56 0.71 -1.57 8.12
CA ILE A 56 0.19 -2.66 7.31
C ILE A 56 0.08 -2.20 5.87
N ASP A 57 0.56 -3.04 4.97
CA ASP A 57 0.70 -2.68 3.56
C ASP A 57 -0.65 -2.35 2.92
N ILE A 58 -1.69 -3.18 3.13
CA ILE A 58 -3.03 -2.92 2.59
C ILE A 58 -4.12 -3.34 3.58
N CYS A 59 -5.07 -2.43 3.81
CA CYS A 59 -6.36 -2.73 4.42
C CYS A 59 -7.45 -2.63 3.36
N ALA A 60 -8.30 -3.65 3.24
CA ALA A 60 -9.45 -3.60 2.35
C ALA A 60 -10.71 -4.13 3.01
N SER A 61 -11.86 -3.54 2.67
CA SER A 61 -13.15 -3.98 3.17
C SER A 61 -14.21 -4.03 2.09
N LYS A 62 -15.15 -4.99 2.21
CA LYS A 62 -16.34 -5.07 1.36
C LYS A 62 -17.48 -5.71 2.14
N THR A 63 -18.68 -5.16 2.01
CA THR A 63 -19.90 -5.79 2.53
C THR A 63 -20.44 -6.80 1.52
N ILE A 64 -20.55 -8.06 1.92
CA ILE A 64 -21.07 -9.17 1.11
C ILE A 64 -22.25 -9.78 1.85
N ASN A 65 -23.45 -9.72 1.25
CA ASN A 65 -24.69 -10.21 1.85
C ASN A 65 -24.97 -9.65 3.26
N GLY A 66 -24.64 -8.38 3.48
CA GLY A 66 -24.81 -7.71 4.79
C GLY A 66 -23.72 -8.00 5.81
N ILE A 67 -22.69 -8.78 5.46
CA ILE A 67 -21.53 -9.07 6.31
C ILE A 67 -20.35 -8.24 5.83
N GLU A 68 -19.76 -7.43 6.70
CA GLU A 68 -18.50 -6.75 6.41
C GLU A 68 -17.34 -7.75 6.47
N VAL A 69 -16.61 -7.84 5.36
CA VAL A 69 -15.38 -8.64 5.26
C VAL A 69 -14.22 -7.67 5.20
N GLU A 70 -13.27 -7.83 6.13
CA GLU A 70 -12.02 -7.08 6.16
C GLU A 70 -10.86 -7.99 5.78
N LEU A 71 -9.95 -7.46 4.96
CA LEU A 71 -8.71 -8.09 4.55
C LEU A 71 -7.55 -7.21 5.02
N LEU A 72 -6.66 -7.83 5.79
CA LEU A 72 -5.39 -7.27 6.23
C LEU A 72 -4.29 -8.00 5.45
N ILE A 73 -3.61 -7.31 4.54
CA ILE A 73 -2.71 -7.91 3.56
C ILE A 73 -1.32 -7.32 3.75
N GLU A 74 -0.33 -8.21 3.87
CA GLU A 74 1.09 -7.90 3.91
C GLU A 74 1.76 -8.42 2.62
N CYS A 75 2.46 -7.54 1.93
CA CYS A 75 3.16 -7.76 0.67
C CYS A 75 4.65 -8.00 0.91
N LYS A 76 5.07 -9.28 0.95
CA LYS A 76 6.50 -9.63 0.98
C LYS A 76 6.99 -9.97 -0.42
N LYS A 77 8.09 -9.33 -0.85
CA LYS A 77 8.87 -9.85 -1.98
C LYS A 77 9.52 -11.17 -1.54
N SER A 78 9.30 -12.24 -2.30
CA SER A 78 10.12 -13.44 -2.19
C SER A 78 11.52 -13.15 -2.73
N GLU A 79 12.52 -13.76 -2.10
CA GLU A 79 13.91 -13.78 -2.60
C GLU A 79 14.02 -14.44 -3.99
#